data_AF-A0A194QSF8-F1
#
_entry.id   AF-A0A194QSF8-F1
#
_cell.length_a   1.000
_cell.length_b   1.000
_cell.length_c   1.000
_cell.angle_alpha   90.00
_cell.angle_beta   90.00
_cell.angle_gamma   90.00
#
_symmetry.space_group_name_H-M   'P 1'
#
loop_
_entity.id
_entity.type
_entity.pdbx_description
1 polymer ?
#
loop_
_entity_poly.entity_id
_entity_poly.type
_entity_poly.pdbx_seq_one_letter_code
_entity_poly.pdbx_strand_id
1 'polypeptide(L)'
;MNNLTKWLSETPNFTSFRINKLKEFDIKYLREYLETQSHELGIQQIPNMYLLKEDCLIVEKWPENVCLEKCDREVIVDVPCATAVLRGAHVFAPGVLALPTSCKLNERVDVYGDLDRQCKRGLKVPYEGRKIYVGTGYLKMQRYHLFDNGVQPSGIAIHMLLPASRLPVINESIYPMGHMLLQNLPSIVVGWVLNVKPGEHILDMCAAPGNKTTHLAEMSNNQAIKVLKVDGILVYSTCTITEEENERMVAWVLDKFPNMQLVPAEPLLGGPGLPNVGLSDEQRIMVQRFGPEDDPLRQVDDIYKNSIGFFTAKFIKIK
;
A
#
# COMPACT_ATOMS: atom_id res chain seq x y z
N MET A 1 19.03 -12.79 9.21
CA MET A 1 18.33 -11.85 8.30
C MET A 1 18.71 -10.44 8.71
N ASN A 2 19.13 -9.59 7.78
CA ASN A 2 19.37 -8.17 8.07
C ASN A 2 18.04 -7.49 8.48
N ASN A 3 18.08 -6.45 9.31
CA ASN A 3 16.88 -5.75 9.81
C ASN A 3 15.95 -5.33 8.66
N LEU A 4 16.52 -4.83 7.56
CA LEU A 4 15.79 -4.45 6.35
C LEU A 4 15.07 -5.62 5.67
N THR A 5 15.69 -6.80 5.58
CA THR A 5 15.05 -7.99 4.97
C THR A 5 13.87 -8.48 5.81
N LYS A 6 14.01 -8.42 7.14
CA LYS A 6 12.92 -8.74 8.06
C LYS A 6 11.75 -7.76 7.86
N TRP A 7 12.05 -6.47 7.87
CA TRP A 7 11.06 -5.41 7.66
C TRP A 7 10.34 -5.52 6.30
N LEU A 8 11.07 -5.79 5.20
CA LEU A 8 10.46 -6.01 3.87
C LEU A 8 9.55 -7.24 3.81
N SER A 9 9.73 -8.20 4.73
CA SER A 9 8.92 -9.42 4.81
C SER A 9 7.70 -9.25 5.71
N GLU A 10 7.59 -8.12 6.41
CA GLU A 10 6.47 -7.79 7.30
C GLU A 10 5.53 -6.80 6.61
N THR A 11 4.24 -6.90 6.90
CA THR A 11 3.27 -5.90 6.43
C THR A 11 3.29 -4.67 7.33
N PRO A 12 3.06 -3.47 6.77
CA PRO A 12 2.77 -2.29 7.57
C PRO A 12 1.67 -2.54 8.60
N ASN A 13 1.81 -1.96 9.79
CA ASN A 13 0.85 -2.13 10.90
C ASN A 13 -0.48 -1.38 10.70
N PHE A 14 -0.63 -0.65 9.59
CA PHE A 14 -1.82 0.11 9.25
C PHE A 14 -2.13 0.06 7.76
N THR A 15 -3.37 0.41 7.44
CA THR A 15 -3.85 0.69 6.10
C THR A 15 -4.12 2.18 5.97
N SER A 16 -3.54 2.82 4.94
CA SER A 16 -3.74 4.24 4.65
C SER A 16 -4.68 4.42 3.46
N PHE A 17 -5.63 5.32 3.60
CA PHE A 17 -6.57 5.72 2.56
C PHE A 17 -6.46 7.21 2.27
N ARG A 18 -6.49 7.55 0.97
CA ARG A 18 -6.67 8.92 0.53
C ARG A 18 -8.17 9.23 0.45
N ILE A 19 -8.59 10.31 1.09
CA ILE A 19 -9.96 10.82 1.00
C ILE A 19 -10.02 11.86 -0.11
N ASN A 20 -10.98 11.72 -1.01
CA ASN A 20 -11.23 12.70 -2.05
C ASN A 20 -11.99 13.91 -1.46
N LYS A 21 -11.29 15.03 -1.27
CA LYS A 21 -11.86 16.26 -0.71
C LYS A 21 -12.96 16.90 -1.56
N LEU A 22 -13.08 16.53 -2.84
CA LEU A 22 -14.11 17.05 -3.74
C LEU A 22 -15.46 16.34 -3.57
N LYS A 23 -15.53 15.33 -2.70
CA LYS A 23 -16.74 14.54 -2.46
C LYS A 23 -17.03 14.47 -0.96
N GLU A 24 -18.29 14.19 -0.63
CA GLU A 24 -18.70 13.97 0.76
C GLU A 24 -18.05 12.71 1.32
N PHE A 25 -17.45 12.82 2.50
CA PHE A 25 -16.86 11.71 3.23
C PHE A 25 -17.38 11.73 4.66
N ASP A 26 -18.01 10.64 5.08
CA ASP A 26 -18.39 10.41 6.46
C ASP A 26 -17.70 9.15 6.98
N ILE A 27 -16.92 9.32 8.04
CA ILE A 27 -16.20 8.23 8.72
C ILE A 27 -17.15 7.23 9.38
N LYS A 28 -18.41 7.61 9.63
CA LYS A 28 -19.43 6.75 10.26
C LYS A 28 -19.68 5.48 9.45
N TYR A 29 -19.72 5.56 8.11
CA TYR A 29 -19.93 4.39 7.25
C TYR A 29 -18.84 3.34 7.45
N LEU A 30 -17.57 3.77 7.54
CA LEU A 30 -16.47 2.86 7.83
C LEU A 30 -16.56 2.30 9.26
N ARG A 31 -16.98 3.12 10.23
CA ARG A 31 -17.18 2.65 11.61
C ARG A 31 -18.21 1.52 11.68
N GLU A 32 -19.38 1.70 11.09
CA GLU A 32 -20.47 0.70 11.05
C GLU A 32 -20.01 -0.59 10.35
N TYR A 33 -19.23 -0.44 9.27
CA TYR A 33 -18.64 -1.58 8.57
C TYR A 33 -17.67 -2.37 9.46
N LEU A 34 -16.78 -1.68 10.18
CA LEU A 34 -15.84 -2.30 11.11
C LEU A 34 -16.56 -2.91 12.32
N GLU A 35 -17.64 -2.31 12.82
CA GLU A 35 -18.49 -2.89 13.86
C GLU A 35 -19.13 -4.21 13.38
N THR A 36 -19.60 -4.26 12.14
CA THR A 36 -20.11 -5.50 11.54
C THR A 36 -19.03 -6.58 11.47
N GLN A 37 -17.82 -6.24 11.03
CA GLN A 37 -16.69 -7.18 11.03
C GLN A 37 -16.29 -7.63 12.44
N SER A 38 -16.34 -6.72 13.42
CA SER A 38 -16.08 -7.01 14.82
C SER A 38 -17.03 -8.10 15.34
N HIS A 39 -18.32 -7.99 15.01
CA HIS A 39 -19.32 -9.01 15.35
C HIS A 39 -19.04 -10.36 14.69
N GLU A 40 -18.64 -10.40 13.42
CA GLU A 40 -18.27 -11.65 12.73
C GLU A 40 -17.02 -12.30 13.34
N LEU A 41 -16.11 -11.51 13.87
CA LEU A 41 -14.92 -11.96 14.59
C LEU A 41 -15.20 -12.32 16.06
N GLY A 42 -16.42 -12.13 16.55
CA GLY A 42 -16.81 -12.42 17.93
C GLY A 42 -16.23 -11.45 18.97
N ILE A 43 -15.90 -10.23 18.56
CA ILE A 43 -15.31 -9.19 19.42
C ILE A 43 -16.19 -7.93 19.45
N GLN A 44 -15.99 -7.09 20.47
CA GLN A 44 -16.73 -5.83 20.66
C GLN A 44 -15.86 -4.57 20.46
N GLN A 45 -14.62 -4.74 19.99
CA GLN A 45 -13.66 -3.65 19.81
C GLN A 45 -13.32 -3.52 18.34
N ILE A 46 -13.39 -2.30 17.81
CA ILE A 46 -12.94 -1.95 16.46
C ILE A 46 -11.48 -1.45 16.49
N PRO A 47 -10.72 -1.58 15.38
CA PRO A 47 -9.38 -1.01 15.29
C PRO A 47 -9.42 0.52 15.44
N ASN A 48 -8.30 1.08 15.91
CA ASN A 48 -8.13 2.53 15.96
C ASN A 48 -8.13 3.10 14.53
N MET A 49 -8.78 4.24 14.35
CA MET A 49 -8.79 4.97 13.08
C MET A 49 -8.82 6.47 13.32
N TYR A 50 -8.02 7.20 12.56
CA TYR A 50 -7.88 8.65 12.70
C TYR A 50 -7.43 9.29 11.39
N LEU A 51 -7.72 10.58 11.26
CA LEU A 51 -7.21 11.40 10.17
C LEU A 51 -5.82 11.91 10.56
N LEU A 52 -4.80 11.45 9.84
CA LEU A 52 -3.44 12.00 9.96
C LEU A 52 -3.39 13.42 9.38
N LYS A 53 -4.18 13.63 8.31
CA LYS A 53 -4.51 14.92 7.73
C LYS A 53 -5.92 14.82 7.14
N GLU A 54 -6.53 15.93 6.78
CA GLU A 54 -7.89 15.98 6.21
C GLU A 54 -8.12 15.05 5.00
N ASP A 55 -7.08 14.75 4.22
CA ASP A 55 -7.12 13.84 3.05
C ASP A 55 -6.49 12.46 3.31
N CYS A 56 -6.07 12.14 4.53
CA CYS A 56 -5.39 10.89 4.85
C CYS A 56 -5.96 10.23 6.09
N LEU A 57 -6.71 9.14 5.87
CA LEU A 57 -7.24 8.28 6.91
C LEU A 57 -6.28 7.12 7.16
N ILE A 58 -5.99 6.87 8.43
CA ILE A 58 -5.22 5.72 8.89
C ILE A 58 -6.16 4.79 9.65
N VAL A 59 -6.09 3.50 9.31
CA VAL A 59 -6.78 2.43 10.03
C VAL A 59 -5.74 1.42 10.50
N GLU A 60 -5.65 1.20 11.80
CA GLU A 60 -4.69 0.26 12.39
C GLU A 60 -5.17 -1.20 12.29
N LYS A 61 -4.26 -2.14 12.58
CA LYS A 61 -4.60 -3.56 12.70
C LYS A 61 -5.56 -3.83 13.88
N TRP A 62 -6.29 -4.94 13.80
CA TRP A 62 -7.07 -5.46 14.91
C TRP A 62 -6.18 -5.74 16.14
N PRO A 63 -6.72 -5.64 17.37
CA PRO A 63 -5.99 -5.95 18.61
C PRO A 63 -5.33 -7.34 18.64
N GLU A 64 -4.30 -7.52 19.48
CA GLU A 64 -3.47 -8.76 19.48
C GLU A 64 -4.23 -10.00 19.93
N ASN A 65 -5.27 -9.83 20.73
CA ASN A 65 -6.15 -10.90 21.18
C ASN A 65 -7.09 -11.42 20.09
N VAL A 66 -7.12 -10.79 18.91
CA VAL A 66 -7.95 -11.23 17.78
C VAL A 66 -7.19 -12.29 16.99
N CYS A 67 -7.55 -13.54 17.19
CA CYS A 67 -6.99 -14.70 16.48
C CYS A 67 -8.11 -15.67 16.11
N LEU A 68 -8.00 -16.28 14.93
CA LEU A 68 -8.89 -17.35 14.50
C LEU A 68 -8.14 -18.68 14.55
N GLU A 69 -8.80 -19.70 15.09
CA GLU A 69 -8.31 -21.07 15.01
C GLU A 69 -8.28 -21.54 13.55
N LYS A 70 -7.18 -22.19 13.18
CA LYS A 70 -7.06 -22.85 11.88
C LYS A 70 -8.09 -23.96 11.76
N CYS A 71 -8.57 -24.19 10.55
CA CYS A 71 -9.56 -25.21 10.22
C CYS A 71 -8.98 -26.36 9.38
N ASP A 72 -7.67 -26.36 9.14
CA ASP A 72 -6.88 -27.37 8.42
C ASP A 72 -7.35 -27.64 6.97
N ARG A 73 -8.18 -26.73 6.43
CA ARG A 73 -8.61 -26.73 5.02
C ARG A 73 -7.80 -25.71 4.26
N GLU A 74 -6.72 -26.16 3.65
CA GLU A 74 -5.75 -25.29 3.00
C GLU A 74 -6.15 -24.93 1.56
N VAL A 75 -6.23 -23.64 1.26
CA VAL A 75 -6.33 -23.12 -0.11
C VAL A 75 -5.01 -22.43 -0.46
N ILE A 76 -4.44 -22.76 -1.61
CA ILE A 76 -3.17 -22.17 -2.05
C ILE A 76 -3.44 -21.07 -3.07
N VAL A 77 -2.83 -19.91 -2.85
CA VAL A 77 -2.85 -18.76 -3.74
C VAL A 77 -1.44 -18.39 -4.22
N ASP A 78 -1.37 -17.64 -5.31
CA ASP A 78 -0.09 -17.11 -5.78
C ASP A 78 0.48 -16.03 -4.85
N VAL A 79 1.76 -15.71 -5.01
CA VAL A 79 2.46 -14.72 -4.17
C VAL A 79 1.80 -13.34 -4.24
N PRO A 80 1.45 -12.78 -5.41
CA PRO A 80 0.77 -11.48 -5.47
C PRO A 80 -0.56 -11.46 -4.69
N CYS A 81 -1.37 -12.50 -4.81
CA CYS A 81 -2.62 -12.62 -4.07
C CYS A 81 -2.37 -12.77 -2.57
N ALA A 82 -1.40 -13.58 -2.16
CA ALA A 82 -0.98 -13.73 -0.78
C ALA A 82 -0.59 -12.38 -0.16
N THR A 83 0.21 -11.58 -0.85
CA THR A 83 0.60 -10.22 -0.41
C THR A 83 -0.61 -9.29 -0.34
N ALA A 84 -1.53 -9.34 -1.29
CA ALA A 84 -2.75 -8.54 -1.26
C ALA A 84 -3.66 -8.91 -0.09
N VAL A 85 -3.81 -10.20 0.22
CA VAL A 85 -4.59 -10.69 1.37
C VAL A 85 -4.00 -10.18 2.68
N LEU A 86 -2.67 -10.26 2.83
CA LEU A 86 -1.97 -9.69 3.99
C LEU A 86 -2.17 -8.16 4.10
N ARG A 87 -2.55 -7.48 3.02
CA ARG A 87 -2.87 -6.04 3.00
C ARG A 87 -4.37 -5.75 3.17
N GLY A 88 -5.18 -6.76 3.53
CA GLY A 88 -6.61 -6.60 3.76
C GLY A 88 -7.49 -6.82 2.53
N ALA A 89 -7.01 -7.55 1.51
CA ALA A 89 -7.83 -7.90 0.35
C ALA A 89 -8.59 -9.23 0.54
N HIS A 90 -9.70 -9.39 -0.19
CA HIS A 90 -10.29 -10.70 -0.44
C HIS A 90 -9.44 -11.51 -1.44
N VAL A 91 -9.65 -12.83 -1.48
CA VAL A 91 -9.03 -13.68 -2.52
C VAL A 91 -9.92 -13.67 -3.75
N PHE A 92 -9.40 -13.19 -4.87
CA PHE A 92 -10.07 -13.25 -6.16
C PHE A 92 -9.71 -14.52 -6.92
N ALA A 93 -10.65 -15.02 -7.71
CA ALA A 93 -10.55 -16.27 -8.44
C ALA A 93 -9.28 -16.45 -9.31
N PRO A 94 -8.74 -15.40 -9.98
CA PRO A 94 -7.50 -15.53 -10.73
C PRO A 94 -6.31 -15.97 -9.89
N GLY A 95 -6.24 -15.55 -8.62
CA GLY A 95 -5.11 -15.80 -7.73
C GLY A 95 -5.13 -17.17 -7.04
N VAL A 96 -6.22 -17.94 -7.15
CA VAL A 96 -6.32 -19.28 -6.54
C VAL A 96 -5.58 -20.30 -7.40
N LEU A 97 -4.60 -20.97 -6.80
CA LEU A 97 -3.81 -22.03 -7.43
C LEU A 97 -4.34 -23.41 -7.11
N ALA A 98 -4.67 -23.69 -5.84
CA ALA A 98 -5.15 -25.00 -5.42
C ALA A 98 -6.31 -24.90 -4.44
N LEU A 99 -7.33 -25.71 -4.67
CA LEU A 99 -8.49 -25.88 -3.80
C LEU A 99 -8.77 -27.38 -3.63
N PRO A 100 -8.64 -27.94 -2.42
CA PRO A 100 -8.94 -29.34 -2.13
C PRO A 100 -10.37 -29.72 -2.48
N THR A 101 -10.59 -30.96 -2.91
CA THR A 101 -11.93 -31.46 -3.29
C THR A 101 -12.88 -31.65 -2.11
N SER A 102 -12.35 -31.70 -0.89
CA SER A 102 -13.15 -31.78 0.34
C SER A 102 -13.90 -30.48 0.65
N CYS A 103 -13.51 -29.39 0.00
CA CYS A 103 -13.99 -28.07 0.36
C CYS A 103 -15.40 -27.76 -0.17
N LYS A 104 -16.28 -27.25 0.69
CA LYS A 104 -17.67 -26.87 0.39
C LYS A 104 -17.88 -25.36 0.42
N LEU A 105 -18.88 -24.90 -0.35
CA LEU A 105 -19.27 -23.49 -0.37
C LEU A 105 -19.67 -22.99 1.03
N ASN A 106 -19.28 -21.76 1.36
CA ASN A 106 -19.48 -21.06 2.63
C ASN A 106 -18.82 -21.70 3.85
N GLU A 107 -17.96 -22.71 3.68
CA GLU A 107 -17.17 -23.20 4.80
C GLU A 107 -15.97 -22.28 5.08
N ARG A 108 -15.41 -22.41 6.28
CA ARG A 108 -14.17 -21.76 6.67
C ARG A 108 -12.97 -22.50 6.07
N VAL A 109 -12.07 -21.74 5.45
CA VAL A 109 -10.82 -22.20 4.83
C VAL A 109 -9.63 -21.34 5.25
N ASP A 110 -8.47 -21.96 5.35
CA ASP A 110 -7.19 -21.31 5.64
C ASP A 110 -6.43 -21.07 4.34
N VAL A 111 -6.02 -19.83 4.11
CA VAL A 111 -5.36 -19.41 2.88
C VAL A 111 -3.86 -19.39 3.08
N TYR A 112 -3.13 -19.95 2.12
CA TYR A 112 -1.68 -20.01 2.10
C TYR A 112 -1.10 -19.48 0.79
N GLY A 113 -0.04 -18.69 0.88
CA GLY A 113 0.72 -18.25 -0.29
C GLY A 113 1.82 -19.26 -0.65
N ASP A 114 1.92 -19.63 -1.93
CA ASP A 114 3.00 -20.49 -2.44
C ASP A 114 4.32 -19.71 -2.58
N LEU A 115 5.27 -19.94 -1.67
CA LEU A 115 6.56 -19.24 -1.68
C LEU A 115 7.53 -19.79 -2.73
N ASP A 116 7.39 -21.07 -3.10
CA ASP A 116 8.28 -21.72 -4.07
C ASP A 116 7.85 -21.47 -5.53
N ARG A 117 6.62 -20.97 -5.74
CA ARG A 117 6.00 -20.77 -7.06
C ARG A 117 5.96 -22.05 -7.89
N GLN A 118 5.83 -23.20 -7.23
CA GLN A 118 5.78 -24.53 -7.83
C GLN A 118 4.37 -25.14 -7.82
N CYS A 119 3.43 -24.54 -7.09
CA CYS A 119 2.05 -25.03 -7.03
C CYS A 119 1.39 -24.88 -8.39
N LYS A 120 1.04 -26.02 -9.00
CA LYS A 120 0.34 -26.04 -10.29
C LYS A 120 -1.11 -25.62 -10.09
N ARG A 121 -1.60 -24.75 -10.99
CA ARG A 121 -3.00 -24.34 -11.01
C ARG A 121 -3.91 -25.57 -11.17
N GLY A 122 -4.91 -25.69 -10.31
CA GLY A 122 -5.81 -26.83 -10.26
C GLY A 122 -5.25 -28.04 -9.50
N LEU A 123 -4.24 -27.90 -8.64
CA LEU A 123 -3.83 -29.01 -7.77
C LEU A 123 -5.02 -29.47 -6.89
N LYS A 124 -5.20 -30.79 -6.77
CA LYS A 124 -6.31 -31.42 -6.01
C LYS A 124 -5.90 -31.92 -4.64
N VAL A 125 -4.62 -32.25 -4.48
CA VAL A 125 -4.02 -32.78 -3.26
C VAL A 125 -3.42 -31.64 -2.44
N PRO A 126 -3.20 -31.84 -1.12
CA PRO A 126 -2.47 -30.88 -0.30
C PRO A 126 -1.12 -30.52 -0.91
N TYR A 127 -0.75 -29.24 -0.86
CA TYR A 127 0.53 -28.77 -1.35
C TYR A 127 1.61 -28.94 -0.28
N GLU A 128 2.68 -29.67 -0.62
CA GLU A 128 3.79 -29.98 0.29
C GLU A 128 4.97 -29.00 0.21
N GLY A 129 4.95 -28.07 -0.76
CA GLY A 129 5.99 -27.05 -0.91
C GLY A 129 5.96 -26.01 0.22
N ARG A 130 6.98 -25.13 0.23
CA ARG A 130 7.03 -24.04 1.22
C ARG A 130 5.88 -23.07 0.96
N LYS A 131 5.09 -22.88 2.01
CA LYS A 131 3.90 -22.05 2.00
C LYS A 131 3.81 -21.22 3.27
N ILE A 132 3.19 -20.05 3.18
CA ILE A 132 2.97 -19.15 4.31
C ILE A 132 1.48 -18.96 4.55
N TYR A 133 1.04 -19.08 5.80
CA TYR A 133 -0.34 -18.78 6.17
C TYR A 133 -0.60 -17.28 6.05
N VAL A 134 -1.64 -16.89 5.31
CA VAL A 134 -1.98 -15.47 5.07
C VAL A 134 -3.32 -15.05 5.65
N GLY A 135 -4.15 -15.99 6.10
CA GLY A 135 -5.40 -15.67 6.80
C GLY A 135 -6.46 -16.75 6.66
N THR A 136 -7.60 -16.51 7.27
CA THR A 136 -8.77 -17.39 7.22
C THR A 136 -9.96 -16.64 6.63
N GLY A 137 -10.79 -17.34 5.87
CA GLY A 137 -11.98 -16.78 5.24
C GLY A 137 -13.04 -17.81 4.88
N TYR A 138 -14.13 -17.34 4.27
CA TYR A 138 -15.24 -18.18 3.80
C TYR A 138 -15.14 -18.41 2.30
N LEU A 139 -15.19 -19.68 1.89
CA LEU A 139 -15.15 -20.06 0.47
C LEU A 139 -16.44 -19.60 -0.24
N LYS A 140 -16.30 -18.80 -1.29
CA LYS A 140 -17.42 -18.29 -2.12
C LYS A 140 -17.46 -18.90 -3.51
N MET A 141 -16.41 -19.60 -3.93
CA MET A 141 -16.37 -20.32 -5.20
C MET A 141 -15.93 -21.77 -5.02
N GLN A 142 -16.70 -22.68 -5.59
CA GLN A 142 -16.30 -24.09 -5.70
C GLN A 142 -15.27 -24.30 -6.83
N ARG A 143 -14.62 -25.47 -6.77
CA ARG A 143 -13.54 -25.86 -7.68
C ARG A 143 -13.90 -25.77 -9.16
N TYR A 144 -15.10 -26.21 -9.55
CA TYR A 144 -15.50 -26.21 -10.95
C TYR A 144 -15.62 -24.79 -11.53
N HIS A 145 -16.00 -23.81 -10.71
CA HIS A 145 -16.00 -22.40 -11.12
C HIS A 145 -14.59 -21.87 -11.39
N LEU A 146 -13.58 -22.39 -10.69
CA LEU A 146 -12.20 -21.88 -10.72
C LEU A 146 -11.33 -22.53 -11.81
N PHE A 147 -11.60 -23.80 -12.15
CA PHE A 147 -10.68 -24.58 -12.99
C PHE A 147 -11.33 -25.30 -14.18
N ASP A 148 -12.63 -25.60 -14.14
CA ASP A 148 -13.23 -26.54 -15.10
C ASP A 148 -13.87 -25.84 -16.31
N ASN A 149 -14.18 -24.53 -16.21
CA ASN A 149 -14.97 -23.82 -17.21
C ASN A 149 -14.20 -23.28 -18.44
N GLY A 150 -12.88 -23.45 -18.53
CA GLY A 150 -12.04 -22.94 -19.63
C GLY A 150 -11.98 -21.40 -19.79
N VAL A 151 -12.89 -20.67 -19.16
CA VAL A 151 -12.92 -19.21 -19.02
C VAL A 151 -12.06 -18.82 -17.83
N GLN A 152 -11.32 -17.71 -17.95
CA GLN A 152 -10.57 -17.14 -16.83
C GLN A 152 -11.56 -16.73 -15.73
N PRO A 153 -11.51 -17.38 -14.55
CA PRO A 153 -12.50 -17.13 -13.51
C PRO A 153 -12.28 -15.73 -12.92
N SER A 154 -13.37 -15.03 -12.61
CA SER A 154 -13.35 -13.68 -12.04
C SER A 154 -14.28 -13.58 -10.84
N GLY A 155 -14.09 -12.54 -10.01
CA GLY A 155 -14.85 -12.34 -8.78
C GLY A 155 -14.18 -12.93 -7.53
N ILE A 156 -14.86 -12.81 -6.40
CA ILE A 156 -14.34 -13.20 -5.08
C ILE A 156 -14.46 -14.72 -4.90
N ALA A 157 -13.33 -15.39 -4.77
CA ALA A 157 -13.27 -16.82 -4.48
C ALA A 157 -13.31 -17.11 -2.98
N ILE A 158 -12.66 -16.28 -2.16
CA ILE A 158 -12.71 -16.37 -0.69
C ILE A 158 -12.95 -15.00 -0.11
N HIS A 159 -14.03 -14.89 0.66
CA HIS A 159 -14.29 -13.74 1.50
C HIS A 159 -13.44 -13.84 2.76
N MET A 160 -12.30 -13.14 2.77
CA MET A 160 -11.39 -13.11 3.92
C MET A 160 -12.09 -12.53 5.16
N LEU A 161 -11.95 -13.24 6.28
CA LEU A 161 -12.48 -12.84 7.59
C LEU A 161 -11.38 -12.14 8.40
N LEU A 162 -10.21 -12.78 8.51
CA LEU A 162 -9.05 -12.21 9.20
C LEU A 162 -7.76 -12.58 8.48
N PRO A 163 -7.05 -11.60 7.89
CA PRO A 163 -5.68 -11.78 7.44
C PRO A 163 -4.73 -12.06 8.60
N ALA A 164 -3.64 -12.79 8.35
CA ALA A 164 -2.60 -13.07 9.35
C ALA A 164 -1.90 -11.78 9.86
N SER A 165 -1.89 -10.72 9.04
CA SER A 165 -1.41 -9.38 9.42
C SER A 165 -2.34 -8.64 10.38
N ARG A 166 -3.56 -9.15 10.61
CA ARG A 166 -4.65 -8.50 11.36
C ARG A 166 -5.08 -7.16 10.77
N LEU A 167 -4.69 -6.82 9.53
CA LEU A 167 -5.24 -5.64 8.88
C LEU A 167 -6.74 -5.85 8.57
N PRO A 168 -7.61 -4.86 8.82
CA PRO A 168 -9.01 -4.96 8.46
C PRO A 168 -9.21 -5.15 6.96
N VAL A 169 -10.20 -5.95 6.59
CA VAL A 169 -10.53 -6.23 5.20
C VAL A 169 -11.49 -5.14 4.72
N ILE A 170 -10.93 -4.04 4.24
CA ILE A 170 -11.70 -2.87 3.79
C ILE A 170 -11.68 -2.84 2.28
N ASN A 171 -12.87 -2.85 1.67
CA ASN A 171 -13.02 -2.80 0.22
C ASN A 171 -13.65 -1.48 -0.22
N GLU A 172 -13.56 -1.20 -1.51
CA GLU A 172 -14.11 0.02 -2.12
C GLU A 172 -15.64 0.03 -2.20
N SER A 173 -16.34 -1.01 -1.71
CA SER A 173 -17.82 -1.04 -1.75
C SER A 173 -18.48 -0.25 -0.62
N ILE A 174 -17.71 0.14 0.41
CA ILE A 174 -18.21 0.92 1.55
C ILE A 174 -18.60 2.34 1.12
N TYR A 175 -17.87 2.90 0.16
CA TYR A 175 -18.11 4.25 -0.35
C TYR A 175 -18.35 4.20 -1.86
N PRO A 176 -19.09 5.18 -2.43
CA PRO A 176 -19.16 5.29 -3.88
C PRO A 176 -17.77 5.48 -4.49
N MET A 177 -17.62 5.02 -5.73
CA MET A 177 -16.33 5.06 -6.44
C MET A 177 -15.70 6.45 -6.42
N GLY A 178 -14.43 6.51 -6.00
CA GLY A 178 -13.63 7.72 -5.96
C GLY A 178 -13.89 8.67 -4.78
N HIS A 179 -14.60 8.25 -3.72
CA HIS A 179 -14.67 8.98 -2.44
C HIS A 179 -13.45 8.67 -1.55
N MET A 180 -12.98 7.43 -1.59
CA MET A 180 -11.85 6.94 -0.83
C MET A 180 -11.00 6.04 -1.73
N LEU A 181 -9.68 6.17 -1.65
CA LEU A 181 -8.75 5.40 -2.46
C LEU A 181 -7.68 4.75 -1.57
N LEU A 182 -7.40 3.46 -1.79
CA LEU A 182 -6.27 2.81 -1.12
C LEU A 182 -4.95 3.35 -1.68
N GLN A 183 -4.14 3.98 -0.84
CA GLN A 183 -2.87 4.56 -1.27
C GLN A 183 -1.86 4.52 -0.12
N ASN A 184 -0.65 4.04 -0.39
CA ASN A 184 0.42 3.99 0.61
C ASN A 184 0.74 5.39 1.14
N LEU A 185 0.94 5.52 2.46
CA LEU A 185 1.20 6.80 3.12
C LEU A 185 2.32 7.63 2.45
N PRO A 186 3.51 7.09 2.12
CA PRO A 186 4.55 7.87 1.43
C PRO A 186 4.09 8.42 0.08
N SER A 187 3.22 7.71 -0.65
CA SER A 187 2.66 8.18 -1.91
C SER A 187 1.63 9.30 -1.72
N ILE A 188 0.95 9.39 -0.58
CA ILE A 188 0.09 10.54 -0.23
C ILE A 188 0.97 11.74 0.16
N VAL A 189 2.06 11.49 0.91
CA VAL A 189 3.04 12.52 1.27
C VAL A 189 3.63 13.20 0.04
N VAL A 190 3.89 12.48 -1.06
CA VAL A 190 4.32 13.09 -2.34
C VAL A 190 3.38 14.21 -2.81
N GLY A 191 2.06 14.02 -2.68
CA GLY A 191 1.09 15.06 -3.01
C GLY A 191 1.25 16.29 -2.12
N TRP A 192 1.44 16.09 -0.82
CA TRP A 192 1.71 17.16 0.15
C TRP A 192 3.03 17.88 -0.13
N VAL A 193 4.05 17.16 -0.60
CA VAL A 193 5.36 17.72 -0.94
C VAL A 193 5.31 18.61 -2.18
N LEU A 194 4.55 18.18 -3.18
CA LEU A 194 4.32 19.00 -4.37
C LEU A 194 3.45 20.22 -4.04
N ASN A 195 2.47 20.07 -3.13
CA ASN A 195 1.65 21.15 -2.57
C ASN A 195 0.94 22.02 -3.64
N VAL A 196 0.40 21.36 -4.64
CA VAL A 196 -0.25 21.96 -5.80
C VAL A 196 -1.33 22.98 -5.41
N LYS A 197 -1.36 24.11 -6.12
CA LYS A 197 -2.38 25.15 -5.99
C LYS A 197 -3.30 25.22 -7.21
N PRO A 198 -4.56 25.69 -7.04
CA PRO A 198 -5.45 25.95 -8.16
C PRO A 198 -4.83 26.92 -9.18
N GLY A 199 -4.93 26.59 -10.47
CA GLY A 199 -4.37 27.39 -11.57
C GLY A 199 -2.90 27.12 -11.92
N GLU A 200 -2.20 26.29 -11.14
CA GLU A 200 -0.82 25.89 -11.45
C GLU A 200 -0.74 24.93 -12.63
N HIS A 201 0.45 24.87 -13.26
CA HIS A 201 0.70 23.89 -14.29
C HIS A 201 1.50 22.69 -13.77
N ILE A 202 1.04 21.46 -14.03
CA ILE A 202 1.59 20.22 -13.47
C ILE A 202 1.83 19.20 -14.57
N LEU A 203 2.93 18.47 -14.49
CA LEU A 203 3.19 17.32 -15.35
C LEU A 203 3.57 16.11 -14.51
N ASP A 204 2.72 15.08 -14.55
CA ASP A 204 3.05 13.74 -14.05
C ASP A 204 3.51 12.88 -15.23
N MET A 205 4.82 12.62 -15.31
CA MET A 205 5.44 11.91 -16.44
C MET A 205 5.17 10.40 -16.38
N CYS A 206 4.93 9.84 -15.19
CA CYS A 206 4.74 8.40 -14.96
C CYS A 206 3.42 8.18 -14.22
N ALA A 207 2.33 8.61 -14.86
CA ALA A 207 1.03 8.76 -14.20
C ALA A 207 0.33 7.42 -13.89
N ALA A 208 0.56 6.35 -14.65
CA ALA A 208 -0.19 5.09 -14.47
C ALA A 208 0.09 4.44 -13.10
N PRO A 209 -0.94 3.97 -12.36
CA PRO A 209 -2.36 3.87 -12.71
C PRO A 209 -3.20 5.15 -12.46
N GLY A 210 -2.63 6.22 -11.92
CA GLY A 210 -3.27 7.55 -11.82
C GLY A 210 -3.49 8.03 -10.39
N ASN A 211 -3.08 7.27 -9.37
CA ASN A 211 -3.38 7.61 -7.97
C ASN A 211 -2.75 8.95 -7.57
N LYS A 212 -1.47 9.18 -7.89
CA LYS A 212 -0.83 10.46 -7.58
C LYS A 212 -1.44 11.60 -8.40
N THR A 213 -1.63 11.41 -9.70
CA THR A 213 -2.23 12.41 -10.59
C THR A 213 -3.62 12.86 -10.12
N THR A 214 -4.47 11.92 -9.68
CA THR A 214 -5.80 12.23 -9.14
C THR A 214 -5.72 12.97 -7.82
N HIS A 215 -4.76 12.66 -6.94
CA HIS A 215 -4.51 13.43 -5.72
C HIS A 215 -4.13 14.88 -6.02
N LEU A 216 -3.25 15.09 -7.00
CA LEU A 216 -2.84 16.44 -7.42
C LEU A 216 -4.02 17.24 -8.00
N ALA A 217 -4.88 16.58 -8.78
CA ALA A 217 -6.11 17.17 -9.30
C ALA A 217 -7.06 17.59 -8.16
N GLU A 218 -7.26 16.73 -7.17
CA GLU A 218 -8.04 17.03 -5.96
C GLU A 218 -7.47 18.23 -5.19
N MET A 219 -6.16 18.30 -4.97
CA MET A 219 -5.50 19.42 -4.30
C MET A 219 -5.65 20.75 -5.07
N SER A 220 -5.69 20.69 -6.40
CA SER A 220 -5.88 21.85 -7.27
C SER A 220 -7.34 22.27 -7.48
N ASN A 221 -8.30 21.61 -6.83
CA ASN A 221 -9.73 21.75 -7.13
C ASN A 221 -10.05 21.56 -8.64
N ASN A 222 -9.38 20.60 -9.29
CA ASN A 222 -9.47 20.36 -10.73
C ASN A 222 -9.05 21.54 -11.64
N GLN A 223 -8.27 22.50 -11.12
CA GLN A 223 -7.85 23.69 -11.89
C GLN A 223 -6.39 23.64 -12.36
N ALA A 224 -5.71 22.51 -12.22
CA ALA A 224 -4.35 22.36 -12.72
C ALA A 224 -4.28 22.06 -14.23
N ILE A 225 -3.41 22.77 -14.95
CA ILE A 225 -3.20 22.65 -16.41
C ILE A 225 -1.90 21.88 -16.69
N LYS A 226 -1.78 21.11 -17.76
CA LYS A 226 -0.52 20.40 -18.05
C LYS A 226 0.57 21.37 -18.56
N VAL A 227 1.84 21.18 -18.16
CA VAL A 227 3.13 21.74 -18.70
C VAL A 227 3.96 22.58 -17.71
N LEU A 228 5.21 22.19 -17.44
CA LEU A 228 6.12 22.89 -16.52
C LEU A 228 6.67 24.22 -17.10
N LYS A 229 6.70 25.30 -16.32
CA LYS A 229 7.30 26.61 -16.65
C LYS A 229 8.66 26.81 -15.94
N VAL A 230 9.37 27.90 -16.23
CA VAL A 230 10.46 28.43 -15.37
C VAL A 230 9.87 28.76 -13.98
N ASP A 231 10.65 28.56 -12.91
CA ASP A 231 10.20 28.48 -11.51
C ASP A 231 9.31 27.25 -11.20
N GLY A 232 9.26 26.29 -12.13
CA GLY A 232 8.53 25.03 -11.96
C GLY A 232 9.15 24.13 -10.90
N ILE A 233 8.28 23.47 -10.13
CA ILE A 233 8.67 22.47 -9.13
C ILE A 233 8.68 21.08 -9.78
N LEU A 234 9.77 20.34 -9.58
CA LEU A 234 9.87 18.92 -9.92
C LEU A 234 9.92 18.11 -8.63
N VAL A 235 8.99 17.17 -8.45
CA VAL A 235 9.07 16.17 -7.38
C VAL A 235 9.38 14.82 -8.02
N TYR A 236 10.52 14.25 -7.63
CA TYR A 236 10.93 12.90 -7.99
C TYR A 236 10.58 11.95 -6.85
N SER A 237 9.98 10.79 -7.18
CA SER A 237 9.66 9.79 -6.17
C SER A 237 9.67 8.37 -6.72
N THR A 238 10.04 7.41 -5.89
CA THR A 238 10.16 5.99 -6.23
C THR A 238 9.65 5.12 -5.07
N CYS A 239 9.20 3.90 -5.37
CA CYS A 239 8.88 2.88 -4.37
C CYS A 239 9.97 1.79 -4.29
N THR A 240 11.23 2.21 -4.44
CA THR A 240 12.43 1.37 -4.34
C THR A 240 13.30 1.84 -3.18
N ILE A 241 14.17 0.97 -2.71
CA ILE A 241 15.14 1.23 -1.64
C ILE A 241 16.58 1.27 -2.17
N THR A 242 16.80 1.12 -3.48
CA THR A 242 18.15 1.11 -4.06
C THR A 242 18.74 2.51 -4.04
N GLU A 243 20.04 2.60 -3.82
CA GLU A 243 20.75 3.89 -3.84
C GLU A 243 20.91 4.43 -5.26
N GLU A 244 20.97 3.52 -6.25
CA GLU A 244 21.09 3.82 -7.67
C GLU A 244 19.91 4.59 -8.22
N GLU A 245 18.70 4.21 -7.81
CA GLU A 245 17.46 4.86 -8.26
C GLU A 245 17.12 6.10 -7.42
N ASN A 246 17.74 6.26 -6.24
CA ASN A 246 17.37 7.30 -5.27
C ASN A 246 18.45 8.39 -5.15
N GLU A 247 19.34 8.30 -4.17
CA GLU A 247 20.33 9.35 -3.87
C GLU A 247 21.29 9.60 -5.04
N ARG A 248 21.70 8.56 -5.76
CA ARG A 248 22.56 8.71 -6.95
C ARG A 248 21.87 9.44 -8.08
N MET A 249 20.56 9.26 -8.24
CA MET A 249 19.79 10.04 -9.21
C MET A 249 19.73 11.51 -8.83
N VAL A 250 19.57 11.83 -7.54
CA VAL A 250 19.62 13.22 -7.05
C VAL A 250 20.99 13.84 -7.33
N ALA A 251 22.08 13.14 -6.97
CA ALA A 251 23.44 13.60 -7.23
C ALA A 251 23.69 13.82 -8.74
N TRP A 252 23.21 12.90 -9.59
CA TRP A 252 23.31 13.03 -11.04
C TRP A 252 22.51 14.23 -11.58
N VAL A 253 21.31 14.50 -11.07
CA VAL A 253 20.53 15.68 -11.48
C VAL A 253 21.28 16.97 -11.15
N LEU A 254 21.87 17.06 -9.95
CA LEU A 254 22.62 18.23 -9.52
C LEU A 254 23.92 18.44 -10.30
N ASP A 255 24.57 17.36 -10.76
CA ASP A 255 25.72 17.43 -11.68
C ASP A 255 25.31 17.85 -13.10
N LYS A 256 24.25 17.24 -13.65
CA LYS A 256 23.86 17.43 -15.06
C LYS A 256 23.06 18.67 -15.35
N PHE A 257 22.30 19.17 -14.39
CA PHE A 257 21.40 20.30 -14.60
C PHE A 257 21.76 21.43 -13.63
N PRO A 258 22.72 22.31 -13.98
CA PRO A 258 23.14 23.43 -13.13
C PRO A 258 22.02 24.42 -12.79
N ASN A 259 20.91 24.36 -13.51
CA ASN A 259 19.72 25.17 -13.29
C ASN A 259 18.64 24.48 -12.43
N MET A 260 18.92 23.27 -11.93
CA MET A 260 18.09 22.59 -10.94
C MET A 260 18.69 22.76 -9.56
N GLN A 261 17.87 23.21 -8.61
CA GLN A 261 18.25 23.34 -7.22
C GLN A 261 17.44 22.36 -6.37
N LEU A 262 18.12 21.54 -5.57
CA LEU A 262 17.47 20.72 -4.55
C LEU A 262 16.93 21.64 -3.44
N VAL A 263 15.68 21.41 -3.04
CA VAL A 263 15.04 22.13 -1.93
C VAL A 263 14.43 21.13 -0.96
N PRO A 264 14.20 21.52 0.31
CA PRO A 264 13.51 20.67 1.26
C PRO A 264 12.17 20.18 0.72
N ALA A 265 12.00 18.85 0.72
CA ALA A 265 10.75 18.19 0.34
C ALA A 265 9.73 18.29 1.48
N GLU A 266 9.30 19.50 1.86
CA GLU A 266 8.37 19.69 2.97
C GLU A 266 6.94 19.22 2.65
N PRO A 267 6.22 18.58 3.60
CA PRO A 267 6.63 18.31 4.97
C PRO A 267 7.64 17.15 5.07
N LEU A 268 8.63 17.28 5.96
CA LEU A 268 9.69 16.29 6.19
C LEU A 268 9.26 15.26 7.24
N LEU A 269 8.61 14.19 6.77
CA LEU A 269 8.03 13.11 7.56
C LEU A 269 8.84 11.81 7.49
N GLY A 270 9.58 11.58 6.39
CA GLY A 270 10.53 10.48 6.23
C GLY A 270 11.94 10.84 6.70
N GLY A 271 12.79 9.83 6.84
CA GLY A 271 14.20 9.96 7.20
C GLY A 271 15.03 10.70 6.15
N PRO A 272 16.28 11.05 6.45
CA PRO A 272 17.17 11.69 5.48
C PRO A 272 17.66 10.69 4.42
N GLY A 273 18.30 11.19 3.36
CA GLY A 273 19.01 10.33 2.40
C GLY A 273 20.15 9.54 3.05
N LEU A 274 20.57 8.45 2.42
CA LEU A 274 21.65 7.62 2.93
C LEU A 274 23.01 8.36 3.02
N PRO A 275 23.83 8.09 4.05
CA PRO A 275 25.17 8.67 4.17
C PRO A 275 26.13 8.10 3.13
N ASN A 276 27.09 8.91 2.68
CA ASN A 276 28.16 8.51 1.75
C ASN A 276 27.68 8.08 0.35
N VAL A 277 26.47 8.46 -0.06
CA VAL A 277 25.89 8.14 -1.38
C VAL A 277 25.76 9.39 -2.25
N GLY A 278 26.87 10.12 -2.44
CA GLY A 278 26.93 11.25 -3.38
C GLY A 278 26.21 12.53 -2.95
N LEU A 279 25.50 12.55 -1.82
CA LEU A 279 24.87 13.73 -1.24
C LEU A 279 25.60 14.17 0.04
N SER A 280 25.74 15.49 0.24
CA SER A 280 26.20 16.06 1.51
C SER A 280 25.12 15.94 2.59
N ASP A 281 25.48 16.07 3.87
CA ASP A 281 24.50 16.04 4.96
C ASP A 281 23.40 17.10 4.81
N GLU A 282 23.76 18.28 4.31
CA GLU A 282 22.83 19.36 3.99
C GLU A 282 21.83 18.96 2.90
N GLN A 283 22.25 18.17 1.91
CA GLN A 283 21.36 17.66 0.86
C GLN A 283 20.55 16.45 1.31
N ARG A 284 21.14 15.59 2.15
CA ARG A 284 20.48 14.41 2.73
C ARG A 284 19.26 14.81 3.57
N ILE A 285 19.33 15.93 4.28
CA ILE A 285 18.16 16.47 5.00
C ILE A 285 17.13 17.17 4.08
N MET A 286 17.41 17.39 2.80
CA MET A 286 16.39 17.96 1.90
C MET A 286 15.50 16.88 1.27
N VAL A 287 16.01 15.66 1.15
CA VAL A 287 15.26 14.50 0.64
C VAL A 287 14.54 13.75 1.77
N GLN A 288 13.68 12.80 1.39
CA GLN A 288 12.96 11.95 2.32
C GLN A 288 13.04 10.48 1.91
N ARG A 289 13.45 9.63 2.84
CA ARG A 289 13.49 8.17 2.71
C ARG A 289 12.57 7.53 3.74
N PHE A 290 11.70 6.64 3.30
CA PHE A 290 10.81 5.87 4.16
C PHE A 290 11.35 4.45 4.24
N GLY A 291 11.70 4.04 5.46
CA GLY A 291 12.36 2.78 5.75
C GLY A 291 12.55 2.59 7.25
N PRO A 292 13.06 1.42 7.67
CA PRO A 292 13.26 1.09 9.08
C PRO A 292 14.52 1.73 9.67
N GLU A 293 15.34 2.42 8.87
CA GLU A 293 16.63 2.95 9.32
C GLU A 293 16.46 4.17 10.22
N ASP A 294 17.25 4.20 11.30
CA ASP A 294 17.43 5.37 12.15
C ASP A 294 18.63 6.19 11.67
N ASP A 295 18.49 7.52 11.67
CA ASP A 295 19.57 8.43 11.31
C ASP A 295 19.63 9.62 12.29
N PRO A 296 20.83 10.01 12.77
CA PRO A 296 20.97 11.13 13.71
C PRO A 296 20.54 12.49 13.14
N LEU A 297 20.53 12.67 11.82
CA LEU A 297 20.17 13.94 11.18
C LEU A 297 18.65 14.23 11.24
N ARG A 298 17.81 13.20 11.37
CA ARG A 298 16.37 13.37 11.55
C ARG A 298 15.74 12.15 12.23
N GLN A 299 15.15 12.39 13.39
CA GLN A 299 14.27 11.42 14.05
C GLN A 299 12.94 11.36 13.32
N VAL A 300 12.42 10.15 13.13
CA VAL A 300 11.21 9.87 12.35
C VAL A 300 10.22 9.11 13.23
N ASP A 301 8.96 9.51 13.18
CA ASP A 301 7.89 8.83 13.90
C ASP A 301 7.66 7.42 13.34
N ASP A 302 7.28 6.49 14.22
CA ASP A 302 7.12 5.08 13.88
C ASP A 302 6.11 4.83 12.75
N ILE A 303 5.09 5.68 12.60
CA ILE A 303 4.11 5.56 11.51
C ILE A 303 4.76 5.69 10.12
N TYR A 304 5.79 6.51 9.97
CA TYR A 304 6.49 6.70 8.70
C TYR A 304 7.57 5.64 8.48
N LYS A 305 8.19 5.13 9.56
CA LYS A 305 9.10 3.97 9.51
C LYS A 305 8.36 2.67 9.18
N ASN A 306 7.13 2.54 9.66
CA ASN A 306 6.26 1.39 9.45
C ASN A 306 5.43 1.52 8.16
N SER A 307 6.06 2.00 7.10
CA SER A 307 5.45 2.13 5.79
C SER A 307 6.17 1.25 4.76
N ILE A 308 5.98 1.50 3.46
CA ILE A 308 6.74 0.79 2.43
C ILE A 308 8.07 1.50 2.17
N GLY A 309 9.01 0.80 1.54
CA GLY A 309 10.23 1.42 1.02
C GLY A 309 9.88 2.50 0.00
N PHE A 310 10.27 3.75 0.27
CA PHE A 310 9.91 4.87 -0.59
C PHE A 310 10.94 6.00 -0.50
N PHE A 311 11.09 6.76 -1.58
CA PHE A 311 11.99 7.92 -1.64
C PHE A 311 11.33 9.09 -2.33
N THR A 312 11.62 10.30 -1.86
CA THR A 312 11.12 11.56 -2.42
C THR A 312 12.22 12.63 -2.41
N ALA A 313 12.38 13.32 -3.54
CA ALA A 313 13.24 14.50 -3.68
C ALA A 313 12.47 15.62 -4.39
N LYS A 314 12.74 16.87 -4.02
CA LYS A 314 12.08 18.05 -4.58
C LYS A 314 13.11 19.03 -5.14
N PHE A 315 12.89 19.48 -6.36
CA PHE A 315 13.74 20.42 -7.06
C PHE A 315 12.95 21.64 -7.53
N ILE A 316 13.63 22.77 -7.64
CA ILE A 316 13.11 23.97 -8.30
C ILE A 316 14.03 24.30 -9.48
N LYS A 317 13.44 24.62 -10.62
CA LYS A 317 14.17 25.13 -11.78
C LYS A 317 14.38 26.64 -11.63
N ILE A 318 15.61 27.06 -11.36
CA ILE A 318 15.95 28.46 -11.04
C ILE A 318 16.25 29.33 -12.28
N LYS A 319 16.50 28.72 -13.46
CA LYS A 319 16.72 29.40 -14.76
C LYS A 319 16.32 28.49 -15.94
#